data_AF-A0AA35XA40-F1
#
_entry.id   AF-A0AA35XA40-F1
#
_cell.length_a   1.000
_cell.length_b   1.000
_cell.length_c   1.000
_cell.angle_alpha   90.00
_cell.angle_beta   90.00
_cell.angle_gamma   90.00
#
_symmetry.space_group_name_H-M   'P 1'
#
loop_
_entity.id
_entity.type
_entity.pdbx_description
1 polymer ?
#
loop_
_entity_poly.entity_id
_entity_poly.type
_entity_poly.pdbx_seq_one_letter_code
_entity_poly.pdbx_strand_id
1 'polypeptide(L)' 'MHKRGPGLPAAERNALGKEIYRTIVENQYNIGIVGLSPMVQGVIVVKNGLNNVPETAGNDWPLRTPNTGFPEQWFYSSQ' A
#
# COMPACT_ATOMS: atom_id res chain seq x y z
N MET A 1 -14.21 -9.36 16.36
CA MET A 1 -13.53 -9.35 15.04
C MET A 1 -12.02 -9.17 15.18
N HIS A 2 -11.53 -8.08 15.80
CA HIS A 2 -10.09 -7.79 16.01
C HIS A 2 -9.27 -8.96 16.59
N LYS A 3 -9.70 -9.58 17.70
CA LYS A 3 -8.95 -10.67 18.36
C LYS A 3 -9.00 -12.01 17.61
N ARG A 4 -10.02 -12.21 16.77
CA ARG A 4 -10.25 -13.49 16.05
C ARG A 4 -9.51 -13.53 14.72
N GLY A 5 -9.49 -12.41 13.98
CA GLY A 5 -8.96 -12.35 12.61
C GLY A 5 -7.54 -12.88 12.42
N PRO A 6 -6.55 -12.47 13.25
CA PRO A 6 -5.15 -12.87 13.04
C PRO A 6 -4.91 -14.39 13.09
N GLY A 7 -5.72 -15.14 13.84
CA GLY A 7 -5.56 -16.59 14.02
C GLY A 7 -6.27 -17.46 12.98
N LEU A 8 -7.05 -16.89 12.07
CA LEU A 8 -7.84 -17.66 11.10
C LEU A 8 -7.03 -18.10 9.87
N PRO A 9 -7.35 -19.25 9.26
CA PRO A 9 -6.88 -19.62 7.93
C PRO A 9 -7.25 -18.57 6.87
N ALA A 10 -6.49 -18.52 5.77
CA ALA A 10 -6.61 -17.45 4.77
C ALA A 10 -8.05 -17.29 4.22
N ALA A 11 -8.74 -18.39 3.91
CA ALA A 11 -10.09 -18.34 3.36
C ALA A 11 -11.10 -17.72 4.35
N GLU A 12 -11.06 -18.16 5.61
CA GLU A 12 -11.92 -17.65 6.67
C GLU A 12 -11.59 -16.20 7.04
N ARG A 13 -10.30 -15.84 7.03
CA ARG A 13 -9.84 -14.47 7.25
C ARG A 13 -10.35 -13.52 6.16
N ASN A 14 -10.35 -13.97 4.90
CA ASN A 14 -10.88 -13.19 3.78
C ASN A 14 -12.40 -13.00 3.89
N ALA A 15 -13.13 -14.06 4.27
CA ALA A 15 -14.58 -13.97 4.51
C ALA A 15 -14.90 -12.98 5.64
N LEU A 16 -14.15 -13.06 6.76
CA LEU A 16 -14.27 -12.14 7.87
C LEU A 16 -13.93 -10.68 7.47
N GLY A 17 -12.90 -10.48 6.64
CA GLY A 17 -12.55 -9.17 6.11
C GLY A 17 -13.70 -8.54 5.33
N LYS A 18 -14.36 -9.31 4.45
CA LYS A 18 -15.54 -8.84 3.70
C LYS A 18 -16.71 -8.48 4.62
N GLU A 19 -16.95 -9.27 5.66
CA GLU A 19 -17.97 -8.97 6.66
C GLU A 19 -17.70 -7.64 7.38
N ILE A 20 -16.46 -7.39 7.80
CA ILE A 20 -16.04 -6.12 8.43
C ILE A 20 -16.34 -4.94 7.52
N TYR A 21 -15.93 -5.01 6.24
CA TYR A 21 -16.19 -3.93 5.29
C TYR A 21 -17.69 -3.71 5.03
N ARG A 22 -18.48 -4.78 4.96
CA ARG A 22 -19.95 -4.67 4.86
C ARG A 22 -20.53 -3.91 6.05
N THR A 23 -20.15 -4.27 7.28
CA THR A 23 -20.60 -3.56 8.48
C THR A 23 -20.22 -2.09 8.48
N ILE A 24 -19.00 -1.74 8.04
CA ILE A 24 -18.55 -0.34 7.94
C ILE A 24 -19.42 0.46 6.98
N VAL A 25 -19.78 -0.12 5.83
CA VAL A 25 -20.59 0.54 4.80
C VAL A 25 -22.05 0.67 5.24
N GLU A 26 -22.65 -0.41 5.76
CA GLU A 26 -24.06 -0.43 6.19
C GLU A 26 -24.34 0.54 7.35
N ASN A 27 -23.39 0.70 8.26
CA ASN A 27 -23.54 1.60 9.42
C ASN A 27 -22.89 2.97 9.19
N GLN A 28 -22.31 3.21 8.01
CA GLN A 28 -21.64 4.46 7.65
C GLN A 28 -20.61 4.94 8.70
N TYR A 29 -19.85 4.03 9.31
CA TYR A 29 -18.83 4.41 10.31
C TYR A 29 -17.72 5.31 9.74
N ASN A 30 -17.53 5.28 8.42
CA ASN A 30 -16.72 6.22 7.68
C ASN A 30 -17.49 6.69 6.45
N ILE A 31 -17.41 7.98 6.15
CA ILE A 31 -17.95 8.58 4.93
C ILE A 31 -16.75 8.96 4.05
N GLY A 32 -16.44 8.10 3.09
CA GLY A 32 -15.37 8.37 2.13
C GLY A 32 -15.82 9.45 1.13
N ILE A 33 -15.06 10.53 1.01
CA ILE A 33 -15.35 11.62 0.07
C ILE A 33 -14.46 11.48 -1.18
N VAL A 34 -13.15 11.36 -0.98
CA VAL A 34 -12.14 11.12 -2.03
C VAL A 34 -11.01 10.27 -1.44
N GLY A 35 -10.36 9.47 -2.27
CA GLY A 35 -9.24 8.61 -1.86
C GLY A 35 -8.16 8.56 -2.93
N LEU A 36 -7.03 7.94 -2.59
CA LEU A 36 -5.91 7.68 -3.51
C LEU A 36 -5.32 8.93 -4.19
N SER A 37 -5.38 10.10 -3.53
CA SER A 37 -4.75 11.30 -4.06
C SER A 37 -3.22 11.19 -4.05
N PRO A 38 -2.49 11.93 -4.91
CA PRO A 38 -1.03 11.98 -4.88
C PRO A 38 -0.46 12.43 -3.51
N MET A 39 -1.24 13.17 -2.73
CA MET A 39 -0.88 13.57 -1.36
C MET A 39 -0.74 12.37 -0.41
N VAL A 40 -1.54 11.31 -0.61
CA VAL A 40 -1.50 10.10 0.22
C VAL A 40 -0.71 8.99 -0.46
N GLN A 41 -0.84 8.84 -1.78
CA GLN A 41 -0.13 7.81 -2.56
C GLN A 41 1.34 8.16 -2.83
N GLY A 42 1.72 9.43 -2.67
CA GLY A 42 3.06 9.92 -2.97
C GLY A 42 3.30 10.16 -4.47
N VAL A 43 4.39 10.84 -4.76
CA VAL A 43 4.92 11.04 -6.12
C VAL A 43 6.36 10.54 -6.13
N ILE A 44 6.70 9.69 -7.10
CA ILE A 44 8.07 9.21 -7.27
C ILE A 44 8.84 10.24 -8.10
N VAL A 45 9.94 10.75 -7.55
CA VAL A 45 10.82 11.69 -8.22
C VAL A 45 12.18 11.04 -8.41
N VAL A 46 12.60 10.89 -9.66
CA VAL A 46 13.86 10.24 -10.04
C VAL A 46 14.71 11.23 -10.82
N LYS A 47 16.01 11.30 -10.50
CA LYS A 47 16.95 12.12 -11.26
C LYS A 47 17.23 11.47 -12.61
N ASN A 48 17.31 12.27 -13.67
CA ASN A 48 17.78 11.80 -14.97
C ASN A 48 19.17 11.13 -14.83
N GLY A 49 19.30 9.90 -15.30
CA GLY A 49 20.51 9.09 -15.19
C GLY A 49 20.60 8.19 -13.95
N LEU A 50 19.62 8.23 -13.02
CA LEU A 50 19.46 7.19 -12.00
C LEU A 50 18.57 6.08 -12.58
N ASN A 51 19.16 4.90 -12.78
CA ASN A 51 18.51 3.77 -13.42
C ASN A 51 18.07 2.72 -12.41
N ASN A 52 17.25 1.79 -12.91
CA ASN A 52 16.71 0.64 -12.16
C ASN A 52 15.74 1.03 -11.03
N VAL A 53 15.18 2.25 -11.07
CA VAL A 53 14.10 2.68 -10.18
C VAL A 53 12.75 2.28 -10.82
N PRO A 54 11.85 1.61 -10.08
CA PRO A 54 10.54 1.25 -10.63
C PRO A 54 9.67 2.49 -10.90
N GLU A 55 8.85 2.42 -11.97
CA GLU A 55 7.91 3.50 -12.31
C GLU A 55 6.81 3.67 -11.26
N THR A 56 6.46 2.60 -10.55
CA THR A 56 5.45 2.58 -9.49
C THR A 56 5.96 1.84 -8.27
N ALA A 57 5.67 2.38 -7.09
CA ALA A 57 5.96 1.74 -5.81
C ALA A 57 4.77 1.94 -4.87
N GLY A 58 4.49 0.94 -4.03
CA GLY A 58 3.47 1.08 -3.01
C GLY A 58 3.95 2.04 -1.92
N ASN A 59 3.14 3.06 -1.61
CA ASN A 59 3.39 3.98 -0.52
C ASN A 59 2.62 3.59 0.73
N ASP A 60 3.27 2.88 1.65
CA ASP A 60 2.70 2.62 2.97
C ASP A 60 3.80 2.32 4.00
N TRP A 61 3.52 2.53 5.29
CA TRP A 61 4.44 2.23 6.36
C TRP A 61 4.81 0.73 6.45
N PRO A 62 3.86 -0.23 6.32
CA PRO A 62 4.19 -1.66 6.29
C PRO A 62 5.07 -2.05 5.09
N LEU A 63 4.98 -1.31 3.99
CA LEU A 63 5.79 -1.51 2.79
C LEU A 63 7.18 -0.88 2.91
N ARG A 64 7.43 -0.09 3.95
CA ARG A 64 8.73 0.53 4.24
C ARG A 64 9.23 1.38 3.06
N THR A 65 8.33 2.07 2.35
CA THR A 65 8.64 2.92 1.19
C THR A 65 9.91 3.75 1.45
N PRO A 66 10.93 3.74 0.58
CA PRO A 66 10.97 3.18 -0.79
C PRO A 66 11.48 1.71 -0.91
N ASN A 67 11.52 0.94 0.18
CA ASN A 67 12.16 -0.39 0.19
C ASN A 67 11.59 -1.42 -0.80
N THR A 68 10.31 -1.29 -1.18
CA THR A 68 9.69 -2.14 -2.22
C THR A 68 10.32 -1.99 -3.60
N GLY A 69 11.08 -0.91 -3.84
CA GLY A 69 11.83 -0.69 -5.06
C GLY A 69 13.26 -1.23 -5.05
N PHE A 70 13.69 -1.90 -3.98
CA PHE A 70 15.03 -2.46 -3.80
C PHE A 70 16.15 -1.45 -4.13
N PRO A 71 16.27 -0.35 -3.34
CA PRO A 71 17.20 0.75 -3.64
C PRO A 71 18.67 0.36 -3.76
N GLU A 72 19.06 -0.76 -3.17
CA GLU A 72 20.40 -1.34 -3.28
C GLU A 72 20.77 -1.75 -4.71
N GLN A 73 19.79 -1.90 -5.61
CA GLN A 73 19.99 -2.24 -7.01
C GLN A 73 20.02 -1.01 -7.93
N TRP A 74 19.79 0.19 -7.40
CA TRP A 74 19.76 1.42 -8.22
C TRP A 74 21.18 1.88 -8.53
N PHE A 75 21.39 2.43 -9.72
CA PHE A 75 22.72 2.88 -10.15
C PHE A 75 22.65 4.11 -11.05
N TYR A 76 23.67 4.96 -10.96
CA TYR A 76 23.84 6.06 -11.89
C TYR A 76 24.52 5.59 -13.17
N SER A 77 24.12 6.13 -14.32
CA SER A 77 24.87 6.00 -15.57
C SER A 77 26.29 6.53 -15.37
N SER A 78 27.30 5.79 -15.84
CA SER A 78 28.65 6.32 -16.02
C SER A 78 28.60 7.41 -17.10
N GLN A 79 29.19 8.58 -16.81
CA GLN A 79 29.35 9.67 -17.79
C GLN A 79 30.07 9.20 -19.06
#